data_AF-A0A4S2FDX9-F1
#
_entry.id   AF-A0A4S2FDX9-F1
#
_cell.length_a   1.000
_cell.length_b   1.000
_cell.length_c   1.000
_cell.angle_alpha   90.00
_cell.angle_beta   90.00
_cell.angle_gamma   90.00
#
_symmetry.space_group_name_H-M   'P 1'
#
loop_
_entity.id
_entity.type
_entity.pdbx_description
1 polymer ?
#
loop_
_entity_poly.entity_id
_entity_poly.type
_entity_poly.pdbx_seq_one_letter_code
_entity_poly.pdbx_strand_id
1 'polypeptide(L)'
;MNQEGISMNHYTHFTIEEREEILKYSFLGFSICKIAKILHRNKSTISRELKRNASQGKYSPSMAQSEYSKRRTHCGRKKILNDPVRYE
;
A
#
# COMPACT_ATOMS: atom_id res chain seq x y z
N MET A 1 10.16 21.69 -12.91
CA MET A 1 10.31 20.22 -12.94
C MET A 1 8.91 19.65 -12.99
N ASN A 2 8.58 19.06 -14.13
CA ASN A 2 7.23 18.97 -14.66
C ASN A 2 6.45 17.87 -13.93
N GLN A 3 5.38 18.28 -13.26
CA GLN A 3 4.39 17.37 -12.70
C GLN A 3 3.49 16.94 -13.87
N GLU A 4 3.94 15.94 -14.64
CA GLU A 4 3.09 15.24 -15.61
C GLU A 4 1.79 14.83 -14.92
N GLY A 5 0.66 15.24 -15.50
CA GLY A 5 -0.66 15.17 -14.91
C GLY A 5 -1.13 13.73 -14.70
N ILE A 6 -0.87 13.19 -13.51
CA ILE A 6 -1.50 11.96 -13.04
C ILE A 6 -2.93 12.34 -12.62
N SER A 7 -3.94 11.79 -13.29
CA SER A 7 -5.33 11.98 -12.89
C SER A 7 -5.47 11.55 -11.42
N MET A 8 -5.86 12.51 -10.58
CA MET A 8 -5.90 12.34 -9.13
C MET A 8 -7.09 11.47 -8.74
N ASN A 9 -6.95 10.16 -8.91
CA ASN A 9 -7.70 9.26 -8.05
C ASN A 9 -7.17 9.49 -6.63
N HIS A 10 -7.99 10.13 -5.79
CA HIS A 10 -7.62 10.62 -4.45
C HIS A 10 -7.03 9.52 -3.54
N TYR A 11 -7.26 8.25 -3.91
CA TYR A 11 -6.82 7.07 -3.19
C TYR A 11 -6.08 6.10 -4.11
N THR A 12 -4.78 6.31 -4.27
CA THR A 12 -3.88 5.39 -4.97
C THR A 12 -3.16 4.51 -3.95
N HIS A 13 -3.27 3.20 -4.13
CA HIS A 13 -2.56 2.23 -3.33
C HIS A 13 -1.10 2.13 -3.76
N PHE A 14 -0.24 1.83 -2.80
CA PHE A 14 1.16 1.53 -3.07
C PHE A 14 1.28 0.25 -3.90
N THR A 15 2.05 0.30 -4.99
CA THR A 15 2.40 -0.89 -5.77
C THR A 15 3.45 -1.74 -5.03
N ILE A 16 3.80 -2.91 -5.58
CA ILE A 16 4.86 -3.74 -5.00
C ILE A 16 6.23 -3.05 -5.13
N GLU A 17 6.47 -2.38 -6.26
CA GLU A 17 7.70 -1.64 -6.55
C GLU A 17 7.88 -0.49 -5.55
N GLU A 18 6.84 0.31 -5.32
CA GLU A 18 6.90 1.38 -4.32
C GLU A 18 7.13 0.84 -2.90
N ARG A 19 6.56 -0.33 -2.58
CA ARG A 19 6.83 -0.99 -1.29
C ARG A 19 8.29 -1.43 -1.18
N GLU A 20 8.88 -1.96 -2.24
CA GLU A 20 10.29 -2.34 -2.30
C GLU A 20 11.22 -1.13 -2.16
N GLU A 21 10.88 -0.02 -2.80
CA GLU A 21 11.63 1.23 -2.67
C GLU A 21 11.56 1.78 -1.23
N ILE A 22 10.40 1.72 -0.57
CA ILE A 22 10.27 2.06 0.85
C ILE A 22 11.23 1.22 1.70
N LEU A 23 11.28 -0.10 1.48
CA LEU A 23 12.20 -0.98 2.21
C LEU A 23 13.66 -0.59 1.94
N LYS A 24 14.03 -0.44 0.66
CA LYS A 24 15.39 -0.09 0.23
C LYS A 24 15.87 1.21 0.86
N TYR A 25 15.07 2.28 0.78
CA TYR A 25 15.48 3.57 1.33
C TYR A 25 15.45 3.60 2.86
N SER A 26 14.52 2.87 3.50
CA SER A 26 14.53 2.72 4.96
C SER A 26 15.79 2.00 5.43
N PHE A 27 16.23 0.96 4.71
CA PHE A 27 17.47 0.25 5.01
C PHE A 27 18.71 1.15 4.84
N LEU A 28 18.70 2.05 3.85
CA LEU A 28 19.73 3.08 3.66
C LEU A 28 19.68 4.23 4.69
N GLY A 29 18.80 4.16 5.70
CA GLY A 29 18.68 5.15 6.77
C GLY A 29 18.01 6.47 6.35
N PHE A 30 17.27 6.48 5.25
CA PHE A 30 16.59 7.70 4.81
C PHE A 30 15.38 8.00 5.70
N SER A 31 15.16 9.29 5.99
CA SER A 31 13.97 9.72 6.73
C SER A 31 12.70 9.55 5.90
N ILE A 32 11.56 9.33 6.55
CA ILE A 32 10.24 9.23 5.89
C ILE A 32 9.98 10.43 4.97
N CYS A 33 10.39 11.64 5.37
CA CYS A 33 10.26 12.85 4.55
C CYS A 33 11.09 12.78 3.26
N LYS A 34 12.28 12.19 3.30
CA LYS A 34 13.13 12.02 2.11
C LYS A 34 12.54 10.97 1.17
N ILE A 35 12.10 9.83 1.71
CA ILE A 35 11.45 8.76 0.94
C ILE A 35 10.18 9.30 0.26
N ALA A 36 9.37 10.07 0.97
CA ALA A 36 8.17 10.73 0.44
C ALA A 36 8.45 11.60 -0.79
N LYS A 37 9.54 12.37 -0.76
CA LYS A 37 9.95 13.21 -1.89
C LYS A 37 10.41 12.38 -3.08
N ILE A 38 11.15 11.30 -2.84
CA ILE A 38 11.65 10.40 -3.90
C ILE A 38 10.48 9.67 -4.59
N LEU A 39 9.54 9.15 -3.80
CA LEU A 39 8.39 8.40 -4.32
C LEU A 39 7.25 9.29 -4.82
N HIS A 40 7.37 10.61 -4.68
CA HIS A 40 6.28 11.56 -4.93
C HIS A 40 4.99 11.19 -4.17
N ARG A 41 5.13 10.69 -2.94
CA ARG A 41 4.02 10.30 -2.05
C ARG A 41 3.95 11.17 -0.81
N ASN A 42 2.78 11.22 -0.18
CA ASN A 42 2.63 11.93 1.09
C ASN A 42 3.38 11.18 2.23
N LYS A 43 4.16 11.91 3.03
CA LYS A 43 4.88 11.38 4.21
C LYS A 43 3.98 10.58 5.16
N SER A 44 2.73 11.01 5.32
CA SER A 44 1.75 10.36 6.19
C SER A 44 1.30 9.01 5.61
N THR A 45 1.27 8.87 4.28
CA THR A 45 0.93 7.61 3.61
C THR A 45 2.05 6.59 3.82
N ILE A 46 3.32 6.99 3.66
CA ILE A 46 4.47 6.12 3.95
C ILE A 46 4.52 5.74 5.43
N SER A 47 4.30 6.69 6.34
CA SER A 47 4.26 6.40 7.78
C SER A 47 3.17 5.41 8.13
N ARG A 48 1.97 5.56 7.57
CA ARG A 48 0.86 4.61 7.76
C ARG A 48 1.16 3.23 7.18
N GLU A 49 1.78 3.18 6.00
CA GLU A 49 2.20 1.93 5.36
C GLU A 49 3.16 1.15 6.26
N LEU A 50 4.24 1.79 6.70
CA LEU A 50 5.23 1.21 7.61
C LEU A 50 4.58 0.78 8.93
N LYS A 51 3.77 1.64 9.56
CA LYS A 51 3.12 1.33 10.84
C LYS A 51 2.13 0.15 10.74
N ARG A 52 1.38 0.07 9.64
CA ARG A 52 0.34 -0.95 9.45
C ARG A 52 0.92 -2.32 9.08
N ASN A 53 2.00 -2.33 8.30
CA ASN A 53 2.55 -3.56 7.72
C ASN A 53 3.91 -3.97 8.31
N ALA A 54 4.44 -3.24 9.30
CA ALA A 54 5.56 -3.72 10.09
C ALA A 54 5.09 -4.80 11.08
N SER A 55 5.82 -5.91 11.12
CA SER A 55 5.63 -6.99 12.11
C SER A 55 6.93 -7.17 12.87
N GLN A 56 6.85 -7.22 14.22
CA GLN A 56 8.02 -7.34 15.10
C GLN A 56 9.13 -6.31 14.78
N GLY A 57 8.75 -5.08 14.41
CA GLY A 57 9.68 -4.01 14.06
C GLY A 57 10.35 -4.15 12.68
N LYS A 58 10.01 -5.17 11.90
CA LYS A 58 10.53 -5.38 10.55
C LYS A 58 9.45 -5.11 9.50
N TYR A 59 9.83 -4.43 8.43
CA TYR A 59 8.97 -4.19 7.28
C TYR A 59 9.34 -5.13 6.14
N SER A 60 8.34 -5.74 5.49
CA SER A 60 8.52 -6.63 4.34
C SER A 60 7.52 -6.28 3.24
N PRO A 61 7.97 -5.88 2.03
CA PRO A 61 7.11 -5.56 0.89
C PRO A 61 6.16 -6.68 0.50
N SER A 62 6.66 -7.93 0.43
CA SER A 62 5.87 -9.10 0.04
C SER A 62 4.77 -9.41 1.07
N MET A 63 5.08 -9.31 2.35
CA MET A 63 4.09 -9.45 3.42
C MET A 63 3.06 -8.32 3.36
N ALA A 64 3.51 -7.08 3.21
CA ALA A 64 2.63 -5.91 3.12
C ALA A 64 1.64 -6.02 1.94
N GLN A 65 2.11 -6.54 0.79
CA GLN A 65 1.27 -6.79 -0.38
C GLN A 65 0.27 -7.93 -0.13
N SER A 66 0.71 -9.05 0.46
CA SER A 66 -0.16 -10.16 0.82
C SER A 66 -1.27 -9.73 1.79
N GLU A 67 -0.91 -8.99 2.84
CA GLU A 67 -1.87 -8.44 3.81
C GLU A 67 -2.83 -7.43 3.17
N TYR A 68 -2.37 -6.62 2.22
CA TYR A 68 -3.26 -5.77 1.42
C TYR A 68 -4.28 -6.61 0.63
N SER A 69 -3.83 -7.63 -0.10
CA SER A 69 -4.71 -8.53 -0.86
C SER A 69 -5.74 -9.21 0.03
N LYS A 70 -5.33 -9.75 1.19
CA LYS A 70 -6.24 -10.34 2.18
C LYS A 70 -7.30 -9.34 2.67
N ARG A 71 -6.89 -8.12 3.04
CA ARG A 71 -7.85 -7.08 3.47
C ARG A 71 -8.81 -6.72 2.34
N ARG A 72 -8.33 -6.66 1.11
CA ARG A 72 -9.17 -6.35 -0.06
C ARG A 72 -10.25 -7.39 -0.31
N THR A 73 -10.03 -8.67 0.01
CA THR A 73 -11.08 -9.69 -0.14
C THR A 73 -12.26 -9.45 0.82
N HIS A 74 -12.04 -8.79 1.95
CA HIS A 74 -13.06 -8.48 2.95
C HIS A 74 -13.86 -7.21 2.61
N CYS A 75 -13.33 -6.36 1.73
CA CYS A 75 -14.00 -5.14 1.31
C CYS A 75 -14.97 -5.39 0.14
N GLY A 76 -15.98 -4.53 0.02
CA GLY A 76 -16.93 -4.54 -1.08
C GLY A 76 -18.06 -5.56 -0.92
N ARG A 77 -19.13 -5.36 -1.70
CA ARG A 77 -20.30 -6.24 -1.70
C ARG A 77 -19.94 -7.61 -2.26
N LYS A 78 -20.26 -8.68 -1.53
CA LYS A 78 -20.11 -10.05 -2.03
C LYS A 78 -21.11 -10.30 -3.16
N LYS A 79 -20.67 -11.01 -4.21
CA LYS A 79 -21.54 -11.35 -5.34
C LYS A 79 -22.64 -12.29 -4.86
N ILE A 80 -23.90 -11.94 -5.14
CA ILE A 80 -25.08 -12.71 -4.74
C ILE A 80 -25.05 -14.11 -5.36
N LEU A 81 -24.60 -14.20 -6.62
CA LEU A 81 -24.46 -15.46 -7.35
C LEU A 81 -23.42 -16.43 -6.77
N ASN A 82 -22.57 -15.97 -5.84
CA ASN A 82 -21.59 -16.83 -5.16
C ASN A 82 -22.15 -17.42 -3.85
N ASP A 83 -23.40 -17.12 -3.48
CA ASP A 83 -24.05 -17.61 -2.27
C ASP A 83 -24.98 -18.78 -2.60
N PRO A 84 -24.64 -20.02 -2.21
CA PRO A 84 -25.43 -21.20 -2.52
C PRO A 84 -26.87 -21.16 -2.02
N VAL A 85 -27.10 -20.42 -0.94
CA VAL A 85 -28.34 -20.46 -0.18
C VAL A 85 -29.41 -19.57 -0.83
N ARG A 86 -29.04 -18.75 -1.83
CA ARG A 86 -29.95 -17.75 -2.42
C ARG A 86 -30.68 -18.18 -3.69
N TYR A 87 -30.45 -19.39 -4.17
CA TYR A 87 -31.06 -19.93 -5.38
C TYR A 87 -32.00 -21.12 -5.13
N GLU A 88 -32.41 -21.33 -3.88
CA GLU A 88 -33.52 -22.21 -3.49
C GLU A 88 -34.81 -21.42 -3.30
#